data_AF-A0A938H1X2-F1
#
_entry.id   AF-A0A938H1X2-F1
#
_cell.length_a   1.000
_cell.length_b   1.000
_cell.length_c   1.000
_cell.angle_alpha   90.00
_cell.angle_beta   90.00
_cell.angle_gamma   90.00
#
_symmetry.space_group_name_H-M   'P 1'
#
loop_
_entity.id
_entity.type
_entity.pdbx_description
1 polymer ?
#
loop_
_entity_poly.entity_id
_entity_poly.type
_entity_poly.pdbx_seq_one_letter_code
_entity_poly.pdbx_strand_id
1 'polypeptide(L)'
;ARVKPYYLYQADLTKGTNHFRTTIETGLTIIKALQGHTSGMAVPHFVIDAPGGGGKIPLLPDDYLVHLDEDGAVLRNYENKTFHYPQPTPNNRRELPMVGARSSPDNAPEELVACGDSYPDRDSYAAWGNSCGGDTDDL
;
A
#
# COMPACT_ATOMS: atom_id res chain seq x y z
N ALA A 1 8.45 20.57 12.88
CA ALA A 1 9.14 19.29 12.62
C ALA A 1 8.17 18.34 11.92
N ARG A 2 8.62 17.51 10.97
CA ARG A 2 7.81 16.44 10.34
C ARG A 2 8.22 15.11 10.96
N VAL A 3 7.29 14.43 11.63
CA VAL A 3 7.54 13.14 12.30
C VAL A 3 6.88 12.04 11.49
N LYS A 4 7.64 10.99 11.16
CA LYS A 4 7.10 9.78 10.54
C LYS A 4 7.06 8.66 11.58
N PRO A 5 5.88 8.07 11.87
CA PRO A 5 5.81 6.91 12.74
C PRO A 5 6.51 5.74 12.06
N TYR A 6 7.41 5.06 12.78
CA TYR A 6 8.25 4.01 12.22
C TYR A 6 7.94 2.64 12.83
N TYR A 7 7.99 2.55 14.16
CA TYR A 7 7.69 1.31 14.88
C TYR A 7 6.66 1.53 15.97
N LEU A 8 5.75 0.55 16.09
CA LEU A 8 4.91 0.32 17.24
C LEU A 8 5.44 -0.95 17.91
N TYR A 9 6.02 -0.83 19.10
CA TYR A 9 6.59 -1.97 19.81
C TYR A 9 5.56 -2.65 20.70
N GLN A 10 5.55 -3.98 20.67
CA GLN A 10 4.98 -4.75 21.76
C GLN A 10 5.81 -4.55 23.02
N ALA A 11 5.16 -4.40 24.17
CA ALA A 11 5.85 -4.20 25.44
C ALA A 11 6.74 -5.41 25.81
N ASP A 12 8.01 -5.12 26.10
CA ASP A 12 9.04 -6.11 26.41
C ASP A 12 8.79 -6.86 27.73
N LEU A 13 9.40 -8.05 27.83
CA LEU A 13 9.41 -8.89 29.02
C LEU A 13 10.39 -8.34 30.08
N THR A 14 10.05 -7.21 30.69
CA THR A 14 10.86 -6.60 31.76
C THR A 14 10.18 -6.73 33.13
N LYS A 15 10.98 -6.83 34.20
CA LYS A 15 10.44 -6.96 35.55
C LYS A 15 9.65 -5.70 35.91
N GLY A 16 8.40 -5.88 36.36
CA GLY A 16 7.53 -4.79 36.83
C GLY A 16 6.68 -4.11 35.75
N THR A 17 6.84 -4.43 34.46
CA THR A 17 6.11 -3.76 33.36
C THR A 17 4.93 -4.57 32.82
N ASN A 18 4.64 -5.74 33.41
CA ASN A 18 3.58 -6.64 32.93
C ASN A 18 2.19 -5.98 32.83
N HIS A 19 1.89 -4.99 33.66
CA HIS A 19 0.60 -4.29 33.65
C HIS A 19 0.47 -3.31 32.46
N PHE A 20 1.57 -2.96 31.79
CA PHE A 20 1.54 -2.21 30.52
C PHE A 20 1.45 -3.12 29.30
N ARG A 21 1.56 -4.45 29.48
CA ARG A 21 1.52 -5.39 28.36
C ARG A 21 0.09 -5.54 27.87
N THR A 22 -0.08 -5.33 26.57
CA THR A 22 -1.27 -5.74 25.83
C THR A 22 -1.05 -7.12 25.22
N THR A 23 -2.12 -7.75 24.76
CA THR A 23 -1.98 -8.94 23.93
C THR A 23 -1.49 -8.54 22.52
N ILE A 24 -0.99 -9.51 21.76
CA ILE A 24 -0.47 -9.28 20.40
C ILE A 24 -1.64 -8.90 19.46
N GLU A 25 -2.79 -9.51 19.68
CA GLU A 25 -4.04 -9.28 18.95
C GLU A 25 -4.47 -7.82 19.04
N THR A 26 -4.27 -7.17 20.19
CA THR A 26 -4.52 -5.72 20.34
C THR A 26 -3.64 -4.91 19.38
N GLY A 27 -2.34 -5.22 19.32
CA GLY A 27 -1.42 -4.53 18.41
C GLY A 27 -1.79 -4.73 16.93
N LEU A 28 -2.13 -5.96 16.56
CA LEU A 28 -2.62 -6.28 15.21
C LEU A 28 -3.93 -5.55 14.87
N THR A 29 -4.85 -5.46 15.82
CA THR A 29 -6.12 -4.72 15.67
C THR A 29 -5.87 -3.23 15.43
N ILE A 30 -4.93 -2.63 16.16
CA ILE A 30 -4.54 -1.23 15.96
C ILE A 30 -3.97 -1.02 14.55
N ILE A 31 -3.04 -1.87 14.09
CA ILE A 31 -2.49 -1.77 12.73
C ILE A 31 -3.58 -1.90 11.68
N LYS A 32 -4.48 -2.87 11.84
CA LYS A 32 -5.60 -3.08 10.92
C LYS A 32 -6.53 -1.86 10.84
N ALA A 33 -6.79 -1.22 11.99
CA ALA A 33 -7.62 -0.01 12.05
C ALA A 33 -6.93 1.24 11.45
N LEU A 34 -5.59 1.26 11.38
CA LEU A 34 -4.83 2.35 10.76
C LEU A 34 -4.68 2.14 9.25
N GLN A 35 -4.42 0.91 8.84
CA GLN A 35 -4.10 0.56 7.45
C GLN A 35 -5.35 0.64 6.56
N GLY A 36 -5.29 1.49 5.53
CA GLY A 36 -6.45 1.77 4.66
C GLY A 36 -7.34 2.93 5.14
N HIS A 37 -7.28 3.28 6.43
CA HIS A 37 -7.99 4.43 6.99
C HIS A 37 -7.15 5.70 7.10
N THR A 38 -5.82 5.56 7.09
CA THR A 38 -4.87 6.67 7.18
C THR A 38 -3.88 6.64 6.01
N SER A 39 -3.13 7.73 5.81
CA SER A 39 -2.07 7.77 4.79
C SER A 39 -1.07 6.65 5.03
N GLY A 40 -0.61 5.97 3.97
CA GLY A 40 0.36 4.88 4.09
C GLY A 40 1.67 5.28 4.79
N MET A 41 2.05 6.57 4.76
CA MET A 41 3.22 7.05 5.49
C MET A 41 3.00 7.20 7.01
N ALA A 42 1.75 7.20 7.45
CA ALA A 42 1.35 7.33 8.85
C ALA A 42 1.13 5.98 9.54
N VAL A 43 1.22 4.86 8.82
CA VAL A 43 1.08 3.52 9.38
C VAL A 43 2.46 3.00 9.82
N PRO A 44 2.70 2.80 11.13
CA PRO A 44 3.94 2.21 11.62
C PRO A 44 3.98 0.69 11.38
N HIS A 45 5.17 0.09 11.48
CA HIS A 45 5.29 -1.35 11.58
C HIS A 45 5.09 -1.80 13.03
N PHE A 46 4.15 -2.72 13.28
CA PHE A 46 4.03 -3.37 14.58
C PHE A 46 5.10 -4.45 14.72
N VAL A 47 5.91 -4.36 15.78
CA VAL A 47 7.13 -5.17 15.93
C VAL A 47 7.21 -5.76 17.33
N ILE A 48 7.62 -7.02 17.40
CA ILE A 48 7.98 -7.70 18.65
C ILE A 48 9.49 -7.90 18.67
N ASP A 49 10.15 -7.59 19.79
CA ASP A 49 11.55 -7.97 20.00
C ASP A 49 11.63 -9.42 20.45
N ALA A 50 12.27 -10.26 19.64
CA ALA A 50 12.40 -11.66 19.96
C ALA A 50 13.37 -11.86 21.14
N PRO A 51 13.00 -12.67 22.14
CA PRO A 51 13.86 -12.90 23.30
C PRO A 51 15.20 -13.52 22.89
N GLY A 52 16.26 -13.21 23.63
CA GLY A 52 17.59 -13.77 23.37
C GLY A 52 18.32 -13.15 22.17
N GLY A 53 17.89 -11.98 21.69
CA GLY A 53 18.55 -11.28 20.59
C GLY A 53 18.17 -11.80 19.21
N GLY A 54 17.00 -12.45 19.06
CA GLY A 54 16.46 -12.89 17.77
C GLY A 54 16.05 -11.74 16.84
N GLY A 55 16.12 -10.50 17.31
CA GLY A 55 15.86 -9.30 16.54
C GLY A 55 14.39 -8.90 16.50
N LYS A 56 14.13 -7.86 15.71
CA LYS A 56 12.81 -7.22 15.57
C LYS A 56 11.98 -7.94 14.52
N ILE A 57 10.88 -8.55 14.94
CA ILE A 57 9.97 -9.29 14.07
C ILE A 57 8.75 -8.42 13.79
N PRO A 58 8.58 -7.90 12.56
CA PRO A 58 7.38 -7.18 12.17
C PRO A 58 6.21 -8.15 12.00
N LEU A 59 5.05 -7.73 12.49
CA LEU A 59 3.80 -8.45 12.36
C LEU A 59 2.81 -7.62 11.54
N LEU A 60 2.08 -8.33 10.69
CA LEU A 60 0.95 -7.81 9.92
C LEU A 60 -0.29 -8.63 10.28
N PRO A 61 -1.49 -8.07 10.13
CA PRO A 61 -2.72 -8.85 10.13
C PRO A 61 -2.60 -10.05 9.18
N ASP A 62 -2.89 -11.24 9.70
CA ASP A 62 -2.80 -12.52 8.99
C ASP A 62 -3.84 -12.65 7.86
N ASP A 63 -4.94 -11.94 8.03
CA ASP A 63 -6.14 -12.10 7.24
C ASP A 63 -6.14 -11.35 5.90
N TYR A 64 -5.02 -10.73 5.54
CA TYR A 64 -4.81 -10.10 4.24
C TYR A 64 -4.50 -11.11 3.13
N LEU A 65 -3.80 -12.21 3.44
CA LEU A 65 -3.54 -13.30 2.49
C LEU A 65 -4.48 -14.46 2.80
N VAL A 66 -5.54 -14.59 2.02
CA VAL A 66 -6.58 -15.62 2.23
C VAL A 66 -6.15 -16.96 1.63
N HIS A 67 -5.57 -16.92 0.43
CA HIS A 67 -5.10 -18.10 -0.27
C HIS A 67 -3.89 -17.76 -1.13
N LEU A 68 -3.00 -18.72 -1.33
CA LEU A 68 -1.85 -18.62 -2.21
C LEU A 68 -1.60 -19.99 -2.85
N ASP A 69 -1.57 -20.02 -4.17
CA ASP A 69 -1.27 -21.20 -4.98
C ASP A 69 -0.31 -20.84 -6.13
N GLU A 70 -0.14 -21.78 -7.07
CA GLU A 70 0.72 -21.61 -8.25
C GLU A 70 0.15 -20.62 -9.27
N ASP A 71 -1.17 -20.43 -9.30
CA ASP A 71 -1.89 -19.60 -10.27
C ASP A 71 -2.03 -18.15 -9.76
N GLY A 72 -2.11 -17.94 -8.44
CA GLY A 72 -2.33 -16.62 -7.86
C GLY A 72 -2.42 -16.57 -6.35
N ALA A 73 -2.67 -15.34 -5.88
CA ALA A 73 -2.96 -15.02 -4.49
C ALA A 73 -4.37 -14.45 -4.37
N VAL A 74 -5.14 -14.94 -3.41
CA VAL A 74 -6.42 -14.35 -2.99
C VAL A 74 -6.14 -13.44 -1.80
N LEU A 75 -6.34 -12.14 -2.01
CA LEU A 75 -6.04 -11.09 -1.05
C LEU A 75 -7.33 -10.49 -0.51
N ARG A 76 -7.36 -10.13 0.77
CA ARG A 76 -8.45 -9.36 1.38
C ARG A 76 -7.93 -7.99 1.79
N ASN A 77 -8.67 -6.93 1.47
CA ASN A 77 -8.31 -5.56 1.88
C ASN A 77 -8.92 -5.20 3.25
N TYR A 78 -8.64 -3.97 3.71
CA TYR A 78 -9.17 -3.42 4.97
C TYR A 78 -10.71 -3.28 5.00
N GLU A 79 -11.37 -3.20 3.83
CA GLU A 79 -12.83 -3.17 3.69
C GLU A 79 -13.46 -4.58 3.58
N ASN A 80 -12.67 -5.64 3.80
CA ASN A 80 -13.04 -7.04 3.59
C ASN A 80 -13.40 -7.42 2.14
N LYS A 81 -13.03 -6.59 1.16
CA LYS A 81 -13.15 -6.93 -0.27
C LYS A 81 -12.03 -7.90 -0.65
N THR A 82 -12.39 -8.90 -1.47
CA THR A 82 -11.45 -9.94 -1.92
C THR A 82 -11.00 -9.67 -3.35
N PHE A 83 -9.71 -9.85 -3.61
CA PHE A 83 -9.06 -9.61 -4.90
C PHE A 83 -8.20 -10.81 -5.28
N HIS A 84 -8.12 -11.10 -6.58
CA HIS A 84 -7.23 -12.12 -7.11
C HIS A 84 -6.02 -11.44 -7.78
N TYR A 85 -4.82 -11.83 -7.35
CA TYR A 85 -3.56 -11.39 -7.93
C TYR A 85 -2.88 -12.58 -8.64
N PRO A 86 -2.78 -12.58 -9.97
CA PRO A 86 -2.19 -13.71 -10.70
C PRO A 86 -0.67 -13.79 -10.47
N GLN A 87 -0.16 -15.00 -10.25
CA GLN A 87 1.27 -15.25 -10.15
C GLN A 87 1.91 -15.32 -11.55
N PRO A 88 3.13 -14.82 -11.73
CA PRO A 88 3.82 -14.94 -13.00
C PRO A 88 4.18 -16.40 -13.26
N THR A 89 3.73 -16.97 -14.38
CA THR A 89 4.18 -18.30 -14.80
C THR A 89 5.60 -18.21 -15.38
N PRO A 90 6.48 -19.21 -15.13
CA PRO A 90 7.88 -19.17 -15.58
C PRO A 90 8.08 -18.95 -17.09
N ASN A 91 7.08 -19.33 -17.90
CA ASN A 91 7.11 -19.25 -19.35
C ASN A 91 6.53 -17.94 -19.92
N ASN A 92 5.89 -17.08 -19.12
CA ASN A 92 5.28 -15.85 -19.60
C ASN A 92 5.87 -14.61 -18.93
N ARG A 93 7.15 -14.34 -19.21
CA ARG A 93 7.90 -13.21 -18.62
C ARG A 93 7.52 -11.84 -19.21
N ARG A 94 6.55 -11.77 -20.12
CA ARG A 94 6.15 -10.53 -20.81
C ARG A 94 4.64 -10.55 -21.00
N GLU A 95 3.99 -9.46 -20.61
CA GLU A 95 2.55 -9.17 -20.70
C GLU A 95 1.75 -9.53 -19.45
N LEU A 96 1.90 -8.68 -18.42
CA LEU A 96 0.78 -8.37 -17.55
C LEU A 96 -0.07 -7.30 -18.26
N PRO A 97 -1.40 -7.39 -18.28
CA PRO A 97 -2.24 -6.27 -18.65
C PRO A 97 -2.08 -5.21 -17.56
N MET A 98 -1.17 -4.25 -17.80
CA MET A 98 -1.05 -3.07 -16.97
C MET A 98 -2.40 -2.37 -16.97
N VAL A 99 -3.05 -2.30 -15.80
CA VAL A 99 -4.31 -1.55 -15.63
C VAL A 99 -4.05 -0.10 -16.06
N GLY A 100 -4.47 0.24 -17.28
CA GLY A 100 -4.32 1.58 -17.85
C GLY A 100 -3.93 1.68 -19.34
N ALA A 101 -3.52 0.61 -20.02
CA ALA A 101 -3.24 0.69 -21.46
C ALA A 101 -4.52 0.37 -22.26
N ARG A 102 -5.08 1.38 -22.95
CA ARG A 102 -6.17 1.18 -23.91
C ARG A 102 -5.69 0.23 -25.00
N SER A 103 -6.38 -0.89 -25.20
CA SER A 103 -6.12 -1.79 -26.32
C SER A 103 -6.60 -1.13 -27.62
N SER A 104 -5.67 -0.76 -28.51
CA SER A 104 -6.02 -0.41 -29.89
C SER A 104 -6.42 -1.69 -30.65
N PRO A 105 -7.51 -1.66 -31.44
CA PRO A 105 -7.85 -2.77 -32.32
C PRO A 105 -7.08 -2.62 -33.64
N ASP A 106 -5.98 -3.34 -33.80
CA ASP A 106 -5.29 -3.42 -35.09
C ASP A 106 -5.92 -4.50 -35.96
N ASN A 107 -6.70 -4.06 -36.95
CA ASN A 107 -6.76 -4.72 -38.25
C ASN A 107 -7.31 -3.76 -39.32
N ALA A 108 -6.43 -2.96 -39.94
CA ALA A 108 -6.55 -2.47 -41.31
C ALA A 108 -5.21 -1.85 -41.78
N PRO A 109 -4.74 -2.10 -43.02
CA PRO A 109 -3.51 -1.51 -43.54
C PRO A 109 -3.75 -0.19 -44.31
N GLU A 110 -2.69 0.64 -44.31
CA GLU A 110 -2.36 1.79 -45.18
C GLU A 110 -3.23 3.07 -45.15
N GLU A 111 -2.68 4.16 -44.58
CA GLU A 111 -2.30 5.36 -45.36
C GLU A 111 -1.41 6.30 -44.53
N LEU A 112 -0.38 6.85 -45.15
CA LEU A 112 0.57 7.82 -44.60
C LEU A 112 -0.14 9.15 -44.26
N VAL A 113 -0.14 9.57 -42.99
CA VAL A 113 -0.31 10.97 -42.60
C VAL A 113 0.67 11.33 -41.51
N ALA A 114 1.63 12.20 -41.84
CA ALA A 114 2.56 12.81 -40.91
C ALA A 114 1.82 13.74 -39.93
N CYS A 115 2.11 13.64 -38.63
CA CYS A 115 1.61 14.62 -37.66
C CYS A 115 2.68 14.95 -36.60
N GLY A 116 3.31 16.11 -36.82
CA GLY A 116 3.98 17.05 -35.91
C GLY A 116 4.56 16.58 -34.57
N ASP A 117 5.87 16.81 -34.44
CA ASP A 117 6.56 16.98 -33.17
C ASP A 117 5.90 18.07 -32.30
N SER A 118 5.25 17.69 -31.21
CA SER A 118 4.89 18.60 -30.11
C SER A 118 4.54 17.81 -28.84
N TYR A 119 5.55 17.51 -28.02
CA TYR A 119 5.31 17.18 -26.61
C TYR A 119 5.02 18.50 -25.86
N PRO A 120 3.93 18.62 -25.07
CA PRO A 120 3.75 19.79 -24.23
C PRO A 120 4.74 19.80 -23.05
N ASP A 121 5.12 21.01 -22.68
CA ASP A 121 6.25 21.35 -21.81
C ASP A 121 6.06 20.92 -20.34
N ARG A 122 7.19 20.82 -19.65
CA ARG A 122 7.43 20.03 -18.43
C ARG A 122 6.91 20.62 -17.10
N ASP A 123 5.85 21.43 -17.10
CA ASP A 123 5.42 22.21 -15.92
C ASP A 123 4.06 21.82 -15.29
N SER A 124 3.44 20.71 -15.69
CA SER A 124 2.08 20.36 -15.21
C SER A 124 1.98 19.49 -13.95
N TYR A 125 3.10 19.12 -13.30
CA TYR A 125 3.08 18.25 -12.10
C TYR A 125 2.80 18.98 -10.76
N ALA A 126 2.42 20.25 -10.79
CA ALA A 126 2.29 21.09 -9.58
C ALA A 126 0.87 21.18 -8.97
N ALA A 127 -0.10 20.36 -9.40
CA ALA A 127 -1.51 20.58 -9.06
C ALA A 127 -2.16 19.56 -8.10
N TRP A 128 -1.40 18.83 -7.27
CA TRP A 128 -1.97 18.05 -6.17
C TRP A 128 -1.50 18.61 -4.82
N GLY A 129 -2.10 19.75 -4.46
CA GLY A 129 -1.88 20.44 -3.19
C GLY A 129 -3.13 21.16 -2.72
N ASN A 130 -3.69 20.64 -1.62
CA ASN A 130 -4.46 21.34 -0.57
C ASN A 130 -5.78 22.03 -0.96
N SER A 131 -6.90 21.40 -0.62
CA SER A 131 -8.16 22.12 -0.33
C SER A 131 -8.58 21.83 1.11
N CYS A 132 -8.13 22.70 2.01
CA CYS A 132 -8.58 22.84 3.40
C CYS A 132 -8.44 24.32 3.77
N GLY A 133 -9.54 24.94 4.19
CA GLY A 133 -9.68 26.37 4.55
C GLY A 133 -10.34 27.13 3.39
N GLY A 134 -11.48 27.78 3.54
CA GLY A 134 -12.15 28.33 4.72
C GLY A 134 -12.63 29.70 4.28
N ASP A 135 -13.95 29.87 4.16
CA ASP A 135 -14.58 31.12 3.74
C ASP A 135 -14.20 32.26 4.70
N THR A 136 -13.72 33.37 4.14
CA THR A 136 -13.86 34.69 4.75
C THR A 136 -14.16 35.69 3.65
N ASP A 137 -15.39 36.21 3.69
CA ASP A 137 -15.90 37.33 2.91
C ASP A 137 -15.16 38.65 3.23
N ASP A 138 -15.18 39.54 2.24
CA ASP A 138 -15.19 41.01 2.30
C ASP A 138 -14.03 41.78 2.99
N LEU A 139 -13.14 42.36 2.16
CA LEU A 139 -13.08 43.79 1.80
C LEU A 139 -11.83 44.12 0.96
#